data_AF-A0AAX2JCF4-F1
#
_entry.id   AF-A0AAX2JCF4-F1
#
_cell.length_a   1.000
_cell.length_b   1.000
_cell.length_c   1.000
_cell.angle_alpha   90.00
_cell.angle_beta   90.00
_cell.angle_gamma   90.00
#
_symmetry.space_group_name_H-M   'P 1'
#
loop_
_entity.id
_entity.type
_entity.pdbx_description
1 polymer ?
#
loop_
_entity_poly.entity_id
_entity_poly.type
_entity_poly.pdbx_seq_one_letter_code
_entity_poly.pdbx_strand_id
1 'polypeptide(L)'
;MKKIFMILFFIINSSMAFTYTYEDYDIFIQGKNAYQNEEYEEAQNKFETLLNSYSFSPILKNNYAFYFIGMTYYRMGDWKNAVFYLEKAVFSHKLSFFNRGSEIEKNIYFAERDYSLGDALIKSGNKETGLIYLKRLDYSTFSPITSHFEERALELLAKEDSQYRNYYNLKYKNDFSRIKEIPTDELLKAAHFFYSKKEYDKAEKLYMIVLKNPDIAIADKEKAESELFRTLIRVGKNKEIIALADEYGKKGNKDLYFFYKGLAYYRMKDYSRCLYAFENVKGNKYGSLALFYRTGIYYSFGDYEQVLKTAAKIHRKNIITDIMIANSYLKLGNNKLFEKKAENIIKTYPNSYEGMFYSFLLKNKDIDINKHNSVFKIGLILDNLLANCKNIDDNFINTVDKLEIDKLSAIAAMQDEELIKIEIENSSFVNTRSIQNGYAITTILEKGEFYDLAYRNSSTYRKNFFVYKDLIKYNYPLYYQSAVDMNSKKYDVPQELIYSAILISSKFNKRLLSENSKIGLMQVPYNSTEDIMPLFDPNTNIAVGTEKIKSLLDTYGGNKLKALIAYVYGEELVNKIQFDYDGDLNLELVADPEERYDLQNLILTYMFYKKLYNF
;
A
#
# COMPACT_ATOMS: atom_id res chain seq x y z
N MET A 1 -46.11 27.24 33.55
CA MET A 1 -46.18 26.75 32.15
C MET A 1 -44.83 26.35 31.53
N LYS A 2 -43.69 27.00 31.83
CA LYS A 2 -42.38 26.63 31.25
C LYS A 2 -41.74 25.30 31.74
N LYS A 3 -42.08 24.80 32.94
CA LYS A 3 -41.55 23.51 33.44
C LYS A 3 -42.30 22.26 32.95
N ILE A 4 -43.53 22.42 32.46
CA ILE A 4 -44.34 21.31 31.91
C ILE A 4 -43.96 21.01 30.45
N PHE A 5 -43.51 22.03 29.71
CA PHE A 5 -43.02 21.86 28.33
C PHE A 5 -41.69 21.08 28.23
N MET A 6 -40.79 21.20 29.21
CA MET A 6 -39.54 20.43 29.22
C MET A 6 -39.75 18.96 29.53
N ILE A 7 -40.74 18.62 30.35
CA ILE A 7 -41.07 17.23 30.68
C ILE A 7 -41.82 16.57 29.52
N LEU A 8 -42.71 17.28 28.80
CA LEU A 8 -43.30 16.76 27.57
C LEU A 8 -42.28 16.59 26.43
N PHE A 9 -41.27 17.46 26.31
CA PHE A 9 -40.22 17.29 25.31
C PHE A 9 -39.30 16.09 25.60
N PHE A 10 -39.15 15.70 26.87
CA PHE A 10 -38.43 14.49 27.27
C PHE A 10 -39.28 13.22 27.17
N ILE A 11 -40.59 13.29 27.41
CA ILE A 11 -41.49 12.12 27.35
C ILE A 11 -41.89 11.77 25.90
N ILE A 12 -41.97 12.76 25.00
CA ILE A 12 -42.17 12.51 23.55
C ILE A 12 -40.89 11.97 22.88
N ASN A 13 -39.71 12.21 23.44
CA ASN A 13 -38.44 11.65 22.95
C ASN A 13 -37.98 10.35 23.63
N SER A 14 -38.64 9.89 24.70
CA SER A 14 -38.26 8.67 25.43
C SER A 14 -39.21 7.48 25.21
N SER A 15 -40.20 7.63 24.33
CA SER A 15 -41.14 6.55 23.96
C SER A 15 -41.13 6.20 22.46
N MET A 16 -40.23 6.78 21.68
CA MET A 16 -39.82 6.20 20.42
C MET A 16 -38.43 5.61 20.60
N ALA A 17 -38.38 4.28 20.78
CA ALA A 17 -37.27 3.56 20.21
C ALA A 17 -37.28 3.91 18.71
N PHE A 18 -36.50 4.94 18.34
CA PHE A 18 -36.19 5.20 16.94
C PHE A 18 -35.45 3.95 16.47
N THR A 19 -36.19 2.99 15.95
CA THR A 19 -35.70 2.16 14.87
C THR A 19 -35.37 3.14 13.76
N TYR A 20 -34.14 3.67 13.76
CA TYR A 20 -33.56 4.25 12.56
C TYR A 20 -33.57 3.13 11.54
N THR A 21 -34.59 3.11 10.71
CA THR A 21 -34.67 2.15 9.62
C THR A 21 -33.77 2.73 8.54
N TYR A 22 -32.58 2.14 8.37
CA TYR A 22 -31.65 2.49 7.30
C TYR A 22 -32.20 2.01 5.94
N GLU A 23 -33.46 2.31 5.66
CA GLU A 23 -34.21 1.84 4.49
C GLU A 23 -33.58 2.35 3.19
N ASP A 24 -33.08 3.59 3.19
CA ASP A 24 -32.36 4.13 2.04
C ASP A 24 -31.11 3.30 1.73
N TYR A 25 -30.35 2.92 2.75
CA TYR A 25 -29.17 2.06 2.59
C TYR A 25 -29.54 0.64 2.20
N ASP A 26 -30.56 0.05 2.82
CA ASP A 26 -31.04 -1.27 2.46
C ASP A 26 -31.50 -1.33 0.99
N ILE A 27 -32.27 -0.34 0.54
CA ILE A 27 -32.68 -0.21 -0.87
C ILE A 27 -31.47 -0.05 -1.79
N PHE A 28 -30.49 0.78 -1.41
CA PHE A 28 -29.26 0.94 -2.18
C PHE A 28 -28.48 -0.37 -2.30
N ILE A 29 -28.31 -1.11 -1.20
CA ILE A 29 -27.60 -2.40 -1.18
C ILE A 29 -28.35 -3.45 -1.99
N GLN A 30 -29.68 -3.52 -1.90
CA GLN A 30 -30.49 -4.41 -2.74
C GLN A 30 -30.31 -4.09 -4.22
N GLY A 31 -30.37 -2.81 -4.62
CA GLY A 31 -30.12 -2.39 -6.00
C GLY A 31 -28.72 -2.75 -6.48
N LYS A 32 -27.71 -2.58 -5.63
CA LYS A 32 -26.31 -2.95 -5.92
C LYS A 32 -26.14 -4.46 -6.07
N ASN A 33 -26.75 -5.27 -5.21
CA ASN A 33 -26.70 -6.73 -5.30
C ASN A 33 -27.40 -7.22 -6.58
N ALA A 34 -28.58 -6.68 -6.90
CA ALA A 34 -29.27 -6.98 -8.16
C ALA A 34 -28.40 -6.63 -9.38
N TYR A 35 -27.73 -5.46 -9.37
CA TYR A 35 -26.78 -5.10 -10.43
C TYR A 35 -25.63 -6.11 -10.56
N GLN A 36 -25.06 -6.58 -9.44
CA GLN A 36 -23.98 -7.57 -9.43
C GLN A 36 -24.44 -8.95 -9.90
N ASN A 37 -25.71 -9.31 -9.69
CA ASN A 37 -26.34 -10.53 -10.17
C ASN A 37 -26.86 -10.42 -11.62
N GLU A 38 -26.61 -9.29 -12.30
CA GLU A 38 -27.10 -9.00 -13.66
C GLU A 38 -28.64 -8.87 -13.76
N GLU A 39 -29.32 -8.64 -12.63
CA GLU A 39 -30.76 -8.41 -12.51
C GLU A 39 -31.09 -6.92 -12.70
N TYR A 40 -30.79 -6.38 -13.89
CA TYR A 40 -30.78 -4.93 -14.11
C TYR A 40 -32.14 -4.24 -13.97
N GLU A 41 -33.24 -4.90 -14.30
CA GLU A 41 -34.59 -4.34 -14.09
C GLU A 41 -34.92 -4.19 -12.60
N GLU A 42 -34.54 -5.17 -11.78
CA GLU A 42 -34.69 -5.07 -10.32
C GLU A 42 -33.79 -3.97 -9.77
N ALA A 43 -32.53 -3.92 -10.20
CA ALA A 43 -31.59 -2.86 -9.81
C ALA A 43 -32.16 -1.47 -10.12
N GLN A 44 -32.70 -1.27 -11.34
CA GLN A 44 -33.36 -0.03 -11.74
C GLN A 44 -34.51 0.32 -10.79
N ASN A 45 -35.43 -0.61 -10.54
CA ASN A 45 -36.59 -0.39 -9.66
C ASN A 45 -36.17 0.05 -8.24
N LYS A 46 -35.14 -0.60 -7.67
CA LYS A 46 -34.59 -0.23 -6.35
C LYS A 46 -33.96 1.16 -6.38
N PHE A 47 -33.16 1.45 -7.40
CA PHE A 47 -32.52 2.76 -7.53
C PHE A 47 -33.48 3.91 -7.81
N GLU A 48 -34.54 3.70 -8.59
CA GLU A 48 -35.61 4.68 -8.77
C GLU A 48 -36.36 4.93 -7.45
N THR A 49 -36.63 3.88 -6.68
CA THR A 49 -37.19 4.01 -5.33
C THR A 49 -36.29 4.85 -4.42
N LEU A 50 -34.98 4.60 -4.44
CA LEU A 50 -34.00 5.39 -3.69
C LEU A 50 -34.05 6.87 -4.07
N LEU A 51 -34.06 7.17 -5.37
CA LEU A 51 -34.08 8.54 -5.90
C LEU A 51 -35.38 9.28 -5.54
N ASN A 52 -36.53 8.59 -5.63
CA ASN A 52 -37.85 9.19 -5.45
C ASN A 52 -38.22 9.34 -3.97
N SER A 53 -37.94 8.34 -3.15
CA SER A 53 -38.37 8.27 -1.75
C SER A 53 -37.32 8.82 -0.77
N TYR A 54 -36.03 8.80 -1.14
CA TYR A 54 -34.92 9.17 -0.25
C TYR A 54 -33.93 10.15 -0.90
N SER A 55 -34.44 11.17 -1.60
CA SER A 55 -33.62 12.14 -2.35
C SER A 55 -32.55 12.89 -1.53
N PHE A 56 -32.65 12.90 -0.20
CA PHE A 56 -31.69 13.53 0.71
C PHE A 56 -30.68 12.55 1.34
N SER A 57 -30.72 11.26 0.95
CA SER A 57 -29.83 10.23 1.47
C SER A 57 -28.35 10.63 1.32
N PRO A 58 -27.50 10.39 2.34
CA PRO A 58 -26.07 10.66 2.25
C PRO A 58 -25.38 10.00 1.05
N ILE A 59 -25.84 8.81 0.64
CA ILE A 59 -25.24 8.04 -0.47
C ILE A 59 -25.47 8.68 -1.83
N LEU A 60 -26.57 9.43 -1.99
CA LEU A 60 -26.87 10.24 -3.17
C LEU A 60 -26.09 11.56 -3.12
N LYS A 61 -26.00 12.21 -1.95
CA LYS A 61 -25.28 13.48 -1.78
C LYS A 61 -23.78 13.37 -2.03
N ASN A 62 -23.18 12.23 -1.69
CA ASN A 62 -21.77 11.97 -1.96
C ASN A 62 -21.52 11.59 -3.43
N ASN A 63 -22.56 11.32 -4.23
CA ASN A 63 -22.51 10.84 -5.62
C ASN A 63 -22.08 9.37 -5.82
N TYR A 64 -21.80 8.60 -4.76
CA TYR A 64 -21.42 7.19 -4.88
C TYR A 64 -22.50 6.35 -5.58
N ALA A 65 -23.76 6.52 -5.17
CA ALA A 65 -24.86 5.75 -5.74
C ALA A 65 -25.05 5.98 -7.24
N PHE A 66 -24.72 7.16 -7.76
CA PHE A 66 -24.85 7.46 -9.19
C PHE A 66 -23.96 6.58 -10.07
N TYR A 67 -22.89 6.00 -9.54
CA TYR A 67 -22.10 4.99 -10.25
C TYR A 67 -22.98 3.78 -10.61
N PHE A 68 -23.58 3.12 -9.63
CA PHE A 68 -24.39 1.92 -9.85
C PHE A 68 -25.66 2.21 -10.64
N ILE A 69 -26.28 3.37 -10.40
CA ILE A 69 -27.46 3.81 -11.16
C ILE A 69 -27.08 3.96 -12.65
N GLY A 70 -26.02 4.70 -12.95
CA GLY A 70 -25.57 4.91 -14.32
C GLY A 70 -25.09 3.64 -15.02
N MET A 71 -24.39 2.76 -14.29
CA MET A 71 -23.97 1.46 -14.80
C MET A 71 -25.15 0.53 -15.10
N THR A 72 -26.22 0.57 -14.29
CA THR A 72 -27.44 -0.21 -14.54
C THR A 72 -28.08 0.21 -15.86
N TYR A 73 -28.31 1.51 -16.07
CA TYR A 73 -28.83 2.02 -17.34
C TYR A 73 -27.90 1.70 -18.53
N TYR A 74 -26.58 1.76 -18.33
CA TYR A 74 -25.62 1.40 -19.36
C TYR A 74 -25.77 -0.07 -19.78
N ARG A 75 -25.93 -0.99 -18.83
CA ARG A 75 -26.14 -2.43 -19.11
C ARG A 75 -27.48 -2.70 -19.78
N MET A 76 -28.50 -1.91 -19.48
CA MET A 76 -29.83 -1.98 -20.13
C MET A 76 -29.89 -1.34 -21.51
N GLY A 77 -28.83 -0.64 -21.94
CA GLY A 77 -28.79 0.05 -23.24
C GLY A 77 -29.50 1.41 -23.27
N ASP A 78 -29.90 1.95 -22.11
CA ASP A 78 -30.41 3.32 -22.00
C ASP A 78 -29.24 4.30 -21.88
N TRP A 79 -28.66 4.64 -23.03
CA TRP A 79 -27.47 5.49 -23.09
C TRP A 79 -27.69 6.88 -22.52
N LYS A 80 -28.91 7.44 -22.64
CA LYS A 80 -29.20 8.81 -22.19
C LYS A 80 -29.15 8.89 -20.66
N ASN A 81 -29.83 7.97 -19.97
CA ASN A 81 -29.80 7.92 -18.52
C ASN A 81 -28.42 7.46 -18.00
N ALA A 82 -27.76 6.52 -18.68
CA ALA A 82 -26.40 6.12 -18.35
C ALA A 82 -25.45 7.33 -18.32
N VAL A 83 -25.44 8.16 -19.37
CA VAL A 83 -24.62 9.39 -19.43
C VAL A 83 -24.95 10.31 -18.27
N PHE A 84 -26.23 10.63 -18.04
CA PHE A 84 -26.65 11.57 -17.00
C PHE A 84 -26.17 11.19 -15.59
N TYR A 85 -26.27 9.90 -15.23
CA TYR A 85 -25.86 9.44 -13.90
C TYR A 85 -24.35 9.20 -13.80
N LEU A 86 -23.71 8.61 -14.83
CA LEU A 86 -22.27 8.39 -14.82
C LEU A 86 -21.50 9.72 -14.78
N GLU A 87 -21.97 10.78 -15.44
CA GLU A 87 -21.38 12.12 -15.33
C GLU A 87 -21.30 12.62 -13.88
N LYS A 88 -22.31 12.31 -13.07
CA LYS A 88 -22.36 12.69 -11.65
C LYS A 88 -21.53 11.80 -10.74
N ALA A 89 -21.17 10.59 -11.17
CA ALA A 89 -20.50 9.56 -10.37
C ALA A 89 -19.02 9.86 -10.05
N VAL A 90 -18.76 11.03 -9.47
CA VAL A 90 -17.45 11.51 -9.02
C VAL A 90 -17.56 11.93 -7.56
N PHE A 91 -16.70 11.36 -6.72
CA PHE A 91 -16.71 11.62 -5.28
C PHE A 91 -15.31 11.52 -4.67
N SER A 92 -15.17 12.08 -3.47
CA SER A 92 -13.92 12.15 -2.72
C SER A 92 -14.17 12.14 -1.22
N HIS A 93 -13.23 11.60 -0.45
CA HIS A 93 -13.27 11.56 1.01
C HIS A 93 -12.43 12.67 1.64
N LYS A 94 -12.91 13.23 2.76
CA LYS A 94 -12.22 14.23 3.58
C LYS A 94 -11.12 13.60 4.44
N LEU A 95 -11.33 12.38 4.94
CA LEU A 95 -10.38 11.71 5.81
C LEU A 95 -9.24 11.04 5.01
N SER A 96 -8.00 11.46 5.28
CA SER A 96 -6.83 11.00 4.52
C SER A 96 -6.54 9.50 4.67
N PHE A 97 -6.91 8.87 5.79
CA PHE A 97 -6.65 7.44 6.01
C PHE A 97 -7.57 6.52 5.20
N PHE A 98 -8.70 7.02 4.69
CA PHE A 98 -9.55 6.30 3.74
C PHE A 98 -8.95 6.25 2.32
N ASN A 99 -8.02 7.15 2.01
CA ASN A 99 -7.33 7.14 0.73
C ASN A 99 -6.20 6.12 0.79
N ARG A 100 -6.39 4.96 0.13
CA ARG A 100 -5.41 3.86 0.14
C ARG A 100 -4.06 4.21 -0.53
N GLY A 101 -3.98 5.35 -1.22
CA GLY A 101 -2.73 6.05 -1.53
C GLY A 101 -2.07 5.66 -2.86
N SER A 102 -2.49 4.54 -3.48
CA SER A 102 -1.99 4.16 -4.80
C SER A 102 -2.81 4.82 -5.92
N GLU A 103 -2.12 5.26 -6.97
CA GLU A 103 -2.74 5.72 -8.22
C GLU A 103 -3.59 4.60 -8.84
N ILE A 104 -3.13 3.35 -8.73
CA ILE A 104 -3.79 2.14 -9.21
C ILE A 104 -5.20 1.99 -8.61
N GLU A 105 -5.37 2.11 -7.29
CA GLU A 105 -6.70 1.95 -6.66
C GLU A 105 -7.69 3.04 -7.06
N LYS A 106 -7.21 4.28 -7.24
CA LYS A 106 -8.05 5.37 -7.78
C LYS A 106 -8.46 5.08 -9.21
N ASN A 107 -7.52 4.62 -10.03
CA ASN A 107 -7.76 4.30 -11.42
C ASN A 107 -8.73 3.12 -11.58
N ILE A 108 -8.65 2.09 -10.72
CA ILE A 108 -9.59 0.95 -10.72
C ILE A 108 -11.03 1.44 -10.58
N TYR A 109 -11.28 2.40 -9.69
CA TYR A 109 -12.64 2.89 -9.45
C TYR A 109 -13.21 3.64 -10.67
N PHE A 110 -12.40 4.46 -11.33
CA PHE A 110 -12.86 5.31 -12.42
C PHE A 110 -12.71 4.70 -13.81
N ALA A 111 -11.93 3.63 -13.99
CA ALA A 111 -11.68 3.04 -15.30
C ALA A 111 -12.95 2.51 -15.97
N GLU A 112 -13.76 1.72 -15.25
CA GLU A 112 -15.04 1.22 -15.78
C GLU A 112 -16.02 2.35 -16.04
N ARG A 113 -16.07 3.34 -15.12
CA ARG A 113 -16.92 4.52 -15.22
C ARG A 113 -16.61 5.32 -16.48
N ASP A 114 -15.34 5.68 -16.68
CA ASP A 114 -14.90 6.52 -17.80
C ASP A 114 -15.03 5.78 -19.14
N TYR A 115 -14.77 4.46 -19.16
CA TYR A 115 -15.02 3.63 -20.33
C TYR A 115 -16.51 3.63 -20.70
N SER A 116 -17.37 3.27 -19.73
CA SER A 116 -18.81 3.12 -19.95
C SER A 116 -19.46 4.45 -20.32
N LEU A 117 -19.05 5.55 -19.68
CA LEU A 117 -19.50 6.90 -20.03
C LEU A 117 -19.04 7.29 -21.43
N GLY A 118 -17.77 7.05 -21.78
CA GLY A 118 -17.24 7.36 -23.12
C GLY A 118 -17.98 6.59 -24.22
N ASP A 119 -18.19 5.29 -24.03
CA ASP A 119 -18.93 4.44 -24.95
C ASP A 119 -20.42 4.83 -25.05
N ALA A 120 -21.08 5.11 -23.91
CA ALA A 120 -22.47 5.58 -23.89
C ALA A 120 -22.64 6.92 -24.64
N LEU A 121 -21.71 7.86 -24.46
CA LEU A 121 -21.70 9.15 -25.18
C LEU A 121 -21.58 8.96 -26.69
N ILE A 122 -20.70 8.06 -27.14
CA ILE A 122 -20.58 7.73 -28.57
C ILE A 122 -21.89 7.14 -29.10
N LYS A 123 -22.48 6.19 -28.38
CA LYS A 123 -23.75 5.54 -28.75
C LYS A 123 -24.96 6.49 -28.70
N SER A 124 -24.93 7.51 -27.85
CA SER A 124 -25.96 8.54 -27.77
C SER A 124 -25.74 9.71 -28.74
N GLY A 125 -24.72 9.64 -29.61
CA GLY A 125 -24.45 10.63 -30.66
C GLY A 125 -23.49 11.77 -30.28
N ASN A 126 -22.98 11.82 -29.04
CA ASN A 126 -21.97 12.80 -28.61
C ASN A 126 -20.55 12.20 -28.71
N LYS A 127 -20.14 11.91 -29.94
CA LYS A 127 -18.88 11.20 -30.22
C LYS A 127 -17.64 11.94 -29.72
N GLU A 128 -17.55 13.26 -29.93
CA GLU A 128 -16.38 14.05 -29.54
C GLU A 128 -16.11 13.95 -28.03
N THR A 129 -17.14 14.16 -27.21
CA THR A 129 -17.03 14.06 -25.75
C THR A 129 -16.72 12.63 -25.32
N GLY A 130 -17.33 11.63 -25.97
CA GLY A 130 -17.05 10.23 -25.69
C GLY A 130 -15.58 9.85 -25.90
N LEU A 131 -14.98 10.30 -27.01
CA LEU A 131 -13.55 10.10 -27.28
C LEU A 131 -12.65 10.78 -26.23
N ILE A 132 -13.03 11.93 -25.69
CA ILE A 132 -12.29 12.59 -24.59
C ILE A 132 -12.26 11.70 -23.35
N TYR A 133 -13.37 11.07 -22.97
CA TYR A 133 -13.41 10.14 -21.84
C TYR A 133 -12.57 8.89 -22.08
N LEU A 134 -12.65 8.29 -23.27
CA LEU A 134 -11.84 7.12 -23.61
C LEU A 134 -10.33 7.41 -23.53
N LYS A 135 -9.89 8.60 -23.94
CA LYS A 135 -8.48 9.02 -23.83
C LYS A 135 -7.96 9.15 -22.40
N ARG A 136 -8.83 9.24 -21.38
CA ARG A 136 -8.44 9.28 -19.96
C ARG A 136 -7.94 7.94 -19.43
N LEU A 137 -8.23 6.86 -20.16
CA LEU A 137 -7.88 5.49 -19.78
C LEU A 137 -6.45 5.10 -20.18
N ASP A 138 -5.64 6.04 -20.68
CA ASP A 138 -4.23 5.81 -21.02
C ASP A 138 -3.35 5.74 -19.76
N TYR A 139 -3.21 4.54 -19.23
CA TYR A 139 -2.48 4.26 -18.00
C TYR A 139 -1.05 3.82 -18.28
N SER A 140 -0.09 4.42 -17.58
CA SER A 140 1.32 4.02 -17.69
C SER A 140 1.70 2.82 -16.83
N THR A 141 0.92 2.49 -15.80
CA THR A 141 1.16 1.36 -14.90
C THR A 141 0.19 0.24 -15.21
N PHE A 142 0.68 -0.98 -15.39
CA PHE A 142 -0.15 -2.16 -15.63
C PHE A 142 -0.97 -2.53 -14.40
N SER A 143 -2.26 -2.77 -14.62
CA SER A 143 -3.16 -3.43 -13.67
C SER A 143 -4.18 -4.21 -14.49
N PRO A 144 -4.42 -5.50 -14.24
CA PRO A 144 -5.33 -6.29 -15.08
C PRO A 144 -6.74 -5.69 -15.21
N ILE A 145 -7.23 -5.02 -14.16
CA ILE A 145 -8.55 -4.36 -14.16
C ILE A 145 -8.53 -3.11 -15.05
N THR A 146 -7.61 -2.18 -14.82
CA THR A 146 -7.59 -0.92 -15.60
C THR A 146 -7.15 -1.17 -17.03
N SER A 147 -6.26 -2.12 -17.26
CA SER A 147 -5.82 -2.55 -18.59
C SER A 147 -6.93 -3.19 -19.41
N HIS A 148 -7.88 -3.90 -18.78
CA HIS A 148 -9.07 -4.40 -19.49
C HIS A 148 -9.87 -3.25 -20.12
N PHE A 149 -10.14 -2.19 -19.36
CA PHE A 149 -10.90 -1.04 -19.85
C PHE A 149 -10.09 -0.16 -20.80
N GLU A 150 -8.79 -0.01 -20.54
CA GLU A 150 -7.87 0.68 -21.45
C GLU A 150 -7.77 0.00 -22.80
N GLU A 151 -7.61 -1.33 -22.86
CA GLU A 151 -7.53 -2.07 -24.13
C GLU A 151 -8.78 -1.81 -24.97
N ARG A 152 -9.97 -1.92 -24.37
CA ARG A 152 -11.25 -1.67 -25.04
C ARG A 152 -11.42 -0.20 -25.47
N ALA A 153 -10.93 0.74 -24.69
CA ALA A 153 -10.95 2.16 -25.04
C ALA A 153 -10.05 2.43 -26.24
N LEU A 154 -8.83 1.87 -26.25
CA LEU A 154 -7.90 1.96 -27.36
C LEU A 154 -8.43 1.27 -28.62
N GLU A 155 -9.17 0.17 -28.51
CA GLU A 155 -9.84 -0.47 -29.65
C GLU A 155 -10.86 0.46 -30.32
N LEU A 156 -11.62 1.23 -29.54
CA LEU A 156 -12.55 2.21 -30.08
C LEU A 156 -11.80 3.40 -30.69
N LEU A 157 -10.76 3.91 -30.03
CA LEU A 157 -9.92 4.99 -30.54
C LEU A 157 -9.17 4.60 -31.85
N ALA A 158 -8.73 3.35 -31.97
CA ALA A 158 -8.02 2.81 -33.13
C ALA A 158 -8.87 2.72 -34.42
N LYS A 159 -10.21 2.79 -34.28
CA LYS A 159 -11.15 2.90 -35.40
C LYS A 159 -11.16 4.31 -35.99
N GLU A 160 -10.83 5.32 -35.18
CA GLU A 160 -10.91 6.74 -35.53
C GLU A 160 -9.58 7.29 -36.06
N ASP A 161 -8.45 6.85 -35.51
CA ASP A 161 -7.13 7.39 -35.84
C ASP A 161 -6.06 6.28 -35.86
N SER A 162 -5.24 6.30 -36.92
CA SER A 162 -4.13 5.37 -37.11
C SER A 162 -3.07 5.43 -36.01
N GLN A 163 -2.88 6.57 -35.35
CA GLN A 163 -1.95 6.69 -34.23
C GLN A 163 -2.36 5.79 -33.07
N TYR A 164 -3.63 5.85 -32.64
CA TYR A 164 -4.15 4.98 -31.58
C TYR A 164 -4.13 3.50 -32.00
N ARG A 165 -4.29 3.19 -33.29
CA ARG A 165 -4.13 1.83 -33.80
C ARG A 165 -2.71 1.31 -33.63
N ASN A 166 -1.71 2.12 -33.96
CA ASN A 166 -0.31 1.78 -33.77
C ASN A 166 0.03 1.59 -32.27
N TYR A 167 -0.47 2.50 -31.41
CA TYR A 167 -0.26 2.42 -29.96
C TYR A 167 -0.94 1.18 -29.32
N TYR A 168 -2.18 0.88 -29.72
CA TYR A 168 -2.89 -0.35 -29.34
C TYR A 168 -2.12 -1.61 -29.74
N ASN A 169 -1.66 -1.66 -30.99
CA ASN A 169 -0.91 -2.80 -31.52
C ASN A 169 0.42 -3.01 -30.77
N LEU A 170 1.13 -1.93 -30.43
CA LEU A 170 2.33 -1.99 -29.60
C LEU A 170 2.03 -2.56 -28.21
N LYS A 171 1.07 -1.96 -27.51
CA LYS A 171 0.84 -2.20 -26.08
C LYS A 171 0.14 -3.54 -25.81
N TYR A 172 -0.82 -3.92 -26.64
CA TYR A 172 -1.69 -5.08 -26.40
C TYR A 172 -1.52 -6.22 -27.41
N LYS A 173 -0.96 -5.98 -28.61
CA LYS A 173 -0.71 -7.03 -29.62
C LYS A 173 0.78 -7.37 -29.82
N ASN A 174 1.68 -6.73 -29.07
CA ASN A 174 3.13 -6.92 -29.17
C ASN A 174 3.72 -6.65 -30.56
N ASP A 175 3.09 -5.77 -31.35
CA ASP A 175 3.57 -5.40 -32.68
C ASP A 175 4.44 -4.14 -32.61
N PHE A 176 5.74 -4.31 -32.88
CA PHE A 176 6.74 -3.24 -32.87
C PHE A 176 7.01 -2.67 -34.27
N SER A 177 6.29 -3.10 -35.31
CA SER A 177 6.59 -2.76 -36.71
C SER A 177 6.43 -1.27 -37.03
N ARG A 178 5.48 -0.60 -36.37
CA ARG A 178 5.11 0.81 -36.59
C ARG A 178 5.63 1.76 -35.51
N ILE A 179 6.63 1.33 -34.73
CA ILE A 179 7.09 2.08 -33.55
C ILE A 179 7.58 3.51 -33.84
N LYS A 180 8.09 3.77 -35.06
CA LYS A 180 8.56 5.09 -35.48
C LYS A 180 7.41 6.09 -35.70
N GLU A 181 6.17 5.61 -35.80
CA GLU A 181 4.97 6.42 -36.01
C GLU A 181 4.27 6.76 -34.67
N ILE A 182 4.81 6.29 -33.54
CA ILE A 182 4.26 6.53 -32.19
C ILE A 182 5.04 7.66 -31.52
N PRO A 183 4.36 8.69 -30.96
CA PRO A 183 5.02 9.76 -30.21
C PRO A 183 5.87 9.29 -29.04
N THR A 184 6.92 10.05 -28.72
CA THR A 184 7.86 9.72 -27.64
C THR A 184 7.19 9.57 -26.28
N ASP A 185 6.20 10.39 -25.95
CA ASP A 185 5.48 10.35 -24.68
C ASP A 185 4.64 9.08 -24.54
N GLU A 186 3.97 8.65 -25.62
CA GLU A 186 3.27 7.36 -25.69
C GLU A 186 4.24 6.18 -25.58
N LEU A 187 5.41 6.23 -26.24
CA LEU A 187 6.44 5.20 -26.10
C LEU A 187 6.97 5.09 -24.67
N LEU A 188 7.16 6.22 -23.98
CA LEU A 188 7.57 6.24 -22.58
C LEU A 188 6.50 5.63 -21.66
N LYS A 189 5.22 5.89 -21.92
CA LYS A 189 4.10 5.26 -21.19
C LYS A 189 4.05 3.76 -21.45
N ALA A 190 4.17 3.31 -22.70
CA ALA A 190 4.24 1.89 -23.03
C ALA A 190 5.46 1.19 -22.41
N ALA A 191 6.62 1.85 -22.38
CA ALA A 191 7.82 1.32 -21.72
C ALA A 191 7.59 1.11 -20.21
N HIS A 192 6.99 2.10 -19.54
CA HIS A 192 6.65 1.99 -18.12
C HIS A 192 5.57 0.94 -17.86
N PHE A 193 4.63 0.77 -18.80
CA PHE A 193 3.60 -0.25 -18.73
C PHE A 193 4.22 -1.65 -18.78
N PHE A 194 5.16 -1.89 -19.70
CA PHE A 194 5.89 -3.17 -19.74
C PHE A 194 6.78 -3.36 -18.50
N TYR A 195 7.42 -2.30 -18.00
CA TYR A 195 8.21 -2.36 -16.77
C TYR A 195 7.36 -2.79 -15.57
N SER A 196 6.20 -2.17 -15.36
CA SER A 196 5.26 -2.52 -14.29
C SER A 196 4.61 -3.89 -14.49
N LYS A 197 4.46 -4.34 -15.74
CA LYS A 197 4.06 -5.72 -16.04
C LYS A 197 5.18 -6.76 -15.84
N LYS A 198 6.39 -6.34 -15.45
CA LYS A 198 7.63 -7.15 -15.37
C LYS A 198 8.11 -7.72 -16.71
N GLU A 199 7.62 -7.19 -17.82
CA GLU A 199 8.11 -7.50 -19.16
C GLU A 199 9.36 -6.65 -19.45
N TYR A 200 10.39 -6.81 -18.61
CA TYR A 200 11.57 -5.92 -18.58
C TYR A 200 12.31 -5.86 -19.91
N ASP A 201 12.36 -6.96 -20.67
CA ASP A 201 13.00 -6.98 -21.99
C ASP A 201 12.29 -6.03 -22.97
N LYS A 202 10.96 -5.94 -22.90
CA LYS A 202 10.18 -5.01 -23.74
C LYS A 202 10.36 -3.57 -23.28
N ALA A 203 10.35 -3.34 -21.97
CA ALA A 203 10.59 -2.02 -21.39
C ALA A 203 11.97 -1.49 -21.78
N GLU A 204 13.03 -2.30 -21.59
CA GLU A 204 14.41 -2.01 -21.97
C GLU A 204 14.50 -1.67 -23.47
N LYS A 205 13.91 -2.50 -24.33
CA LYS A 205 13.87 -2.27 -25.77
C LYS A 205 13.22 -0.91 -26.11
N LEU A 206 12.10 -0.57 -25.48
CA LEU A 206 11.42 0.71 -25.74
C LEU A 206 12.22 1.91 -25.24
N TYR A 207 12.77 1.87 -24.03
CA TYR A 207 13.63 2.96 -23.54
C TYR A 207 14.84 3.16 -24.44
N MET A 208 15.48 2.08 -24.90
CA MET A 208 16.60 2.15 -25.85
C MET A 208 16.20 2.72 -27.22
N ILE A 209 14.97 2.48 -27.68
CA ILE A 209 14.44 3.09 -28.91
C ILE A 209 14.20 4.58 -28.72
N VAL A 210 13.56 4.96 -27.61
CA VAL A 210 13.33 6.37 -27.24
C VAL A 210 14.65 7.14 -27.18
N LEU A 211 15.69 6.57 -26.57
CA LEU A 211 17.01 7.21 -26.45
C LEU A 211 17.77 7.35 -27.78
N LYS A 212 17.38 6.62 -28.83
CA LYS A 212 17.95 6.74 -30.18
C LYS A 212 17.32 7.88 -30.98
N ASN A 213 16.22 8.47 -30.51
CA ASN A 213 15.60 9.62 -31.17
C ASN A 213 16.52 10.85 -31.03
N PRO A 214 17.06 11.41 -32.13
CA PRO A 214 17.95 12.56 -32.07
C PRO A 214 17.25 13.84 -31.58
N ASP A 215 15.93 13.91 -31.74
CA ASP A 215 15.10 15.09 -31.43
C ASP A 215 14.41 14.98 -30.05
N ILE A 216 14.81 14.01 -29.22
CA ILE A 216 14.24 13.82 -27.89
C ILE A 216 14.48 15.05 -27.00
N ALA A 217 13.43 15.50 -26.32
CA ALA A 217 13.53 16.57 -25.34
C ALA A 217 14.46 16.15 -24.18
N ILE A 218 15.25 17.10 -23.66
CA ILE A 218 16.23 16.83 -22.58
C ILE A 218 15.57 16.15 -21.37
N ALA A 219 14.37 16.61 -20.98
CA ALA A 219 13.64 16.05 -19.86
C ALA A 219 13.20 14.59 -20.09
N ASP A 220 12.71 14.28 -21.30
CA ASP A 220 12.31 12.92 -21.68
C ASP A 220 13.50 11.99 -21.80
N LYS A 221 14.63 12.50 -22.28
CA LYS A 221 15.90 11.77 -22.33
C LYS A 221 16.36 11.37 -20.92
N GLU A 222 16.44 12.32 -19.99
CA GLU A 222 16.84 12.02 -18.61
C GLU A 222 15.87 11.04 -17.93
N LYS A 223 14.56 11.14 -18.24
CA LYS A 223 13.54 10.21 -17.75
C LYS A 223 13.78 8.81 -18.33
N ALA A 224 13.97 8.68 -19.64
CA ALA A 224 14.25 7.41 -20.30
C ALA A 224 15.54 6.76 -19.78
N GLU A 225 16.62 7.52 -19.61
CA GLU A 225 17.89 7.02 -19.04
C GLU A 225 17.69 6.51 -17.61
N SER A 226 17.00 7.28 -16.76
CA SER A 226 16.72 6.86 -15.38
C SER A 226 15.87 5.58 -15.33
N GLU A 227 14.80 5.49 -16.11
CA GLU A 227 13.93 4.31 -16.13
C GLU A 227 14.59 3.09 -16.78
N LEU A 228 15.47 3.29 -17.77
CA LEU A 228 16.32 2.23 -18.30
C LEU A 228 17.25 1.69 -17.21
N PHE A 229 17.97 2.54 -16.48
CA PHE A 229 18.84 2.07 -15.41
C PHE A 229 18.06 1.36 -14.29
N ARG A 230 16.85 1.83 -13.94
CA ARG A 230 15.96 1.12 -13.01
C ARG A 230 15.59 -0.27 -13.53
N THR A 231 15.24 -0.37 -14.80
CA THR A 231 14.94 -1.65 -15.48
C THR A 231 16.12 -2.59 -15.39
N LEU A 232 17.32 -2.13 -15.75
CA LEU A 232 18.57 -2.91 -15.70
C LEU A 232 18.94 -3.36 -14.28
N ILE A 233 18.66 -2.53 -13.25
CA ILE A 233 18.81 -2.93 -11.85
C ILE A 233 17.90 -4.12 -11.55
N ARG A 234 16.61 -4.06 -11.92
CA ARG A 234 15.65 -5.14 -11.67
C ARG A 234 16.07 -6.47 -12.29
N VAL A 235 16.62 -6.45 -13.50
CA VAL A 235 17.09 -7.68 -14.19
C VAL A 235 18.52 -8.10 -13.82
N GLY A 236 19.21 -7.37 -12.94
CA GLY A 236 20.56 -7.78 -12.50
C GLY A 236 21.71 -7.42 -13.45
N LYS A 237 21.48 -6.61 -14.49
CA LYS A 237 22.46 -6.27 -15.54
C LYS A 237 23.46 -5.17 -15.10
N ASN A 238 24.14 -5.36 -13.98
CA ASN A 238 25.03 -4.36 -13.37
C ASN A 238 26.18 -3.89 -14.29
N LYS A 239 26.77 -4.80 -15.09
CA LYS A 239 27.85 -4.46 -16.02
C LYS A 239 27.37 -3.55 -17.15
N GLU A 240 26.15 -3.75 -17.62
CA GLU A 240 25.55 -2.95 -18.68
C GLU A 240 25.23 -1.54 -18.21
N ILE A 241 24.74 -1.39 -16.97
CA ILE A 241 24.57 -0.07 -16.33
C ILE A 241 25.87 0.72 -16.36
N ILE A 242 27.00 0.09 -16.00
CA ILE A 242 28.31 0.75 -15.99
C ILE A 242 28.71 1.18 -17.40
N ALA A 243 28.56 0.30 -18.39
CA ALA A 243 28.91 0.61 -19.78
C ALA A 243 28.07 1.76 -20.36
N LEU A 244 26.75 1.71 -20.18
CA LEU A 244 25.83 2.76 -20.63
C LEU A 244 26.08 4.08 -19.90
N ALA A 245 26.33 4.04 -18.59
CA ALA A 245 26.68 5.23 -17.82
C ALA A 245 27.99 5.89 -18.30
N ASP A 246 28.99 5.09 -18.72
CA ASP A 246 30.24 5.60 -19.29
C ASP A 246 30.05 6.17 -20.71
N GLU A 247 29.18 5.55 -21.50
CA GLU A 247 28.79 6.04 -22.83
C GLU A 247 28.06 7.39 -22.73
N TYR A 248 26.98 7.43 -21.94
CA TYR A 248 26.10 8.60 -21.81
C TYR A 248 26.75 9.72 -21.00
N GLY A 249 27.66 9.38 -20.07
CA GLY A 249 28.43 10.30 -19.23
C GLY A 249 29.26 11.33 -19.96
N LYS A 250 29.52 11.13 -21.25
CA LYS A 250 30.23 12.09 -22.10
C LYS A 250 29.42 13.38 -22.35
N LYS A 251 28.09 13.31 -22.39
CA LYS A 251 27.21 14.45 -22.76
C LYS A 251 25.83 14.43 -22.05
N GLY A 252 25.78 14.15 -20.75
CA GLY A 252 24.51 14.12 -20.02
C GLY A 252 24.63 14.38 -18.52
N ASN A 253 23.61 13.93 -17.77
CA ASN A 253 23.49 14.17 -16.34
C ASN A 253 24.50 13.33 -15.55
N LYS A 254 25.67 13.90 -15.24
CA LYS A 254 26.74 13.19 -14.53
C LYS A 254 26.29 12.59 -13.19
N ASP A 255 25.42 13.27 -12.46
CA ASP A 255 24.93 12.78 -11.16
C ASP A 255 24.10 11.50 -11.32
N LEU A 256 23.22 11.45 -12.33
CA LEU A 256 22.45 10.25 -12.67
C LEU A 256 23.36 9.05 -12.89
N TYR A 257 24.38 9.22 -13.73
CA TYR A 257 25.28 8.13 -14.13
C TYR A 257 26.17 7.66 -12.99
N PHE A 258 26.77 8.60 -12.23
CA PHE A 258 27.55 8.24 -11.05
C PHE A 258 26.70 7.55 -9.99
N PHE A 259 25.44 7.98 -9.81
CA PHE A 259 24.53 7.35 -8.88
C PHE A 259 24.21 5.90 -9.28
N TYR A 260 23.81 5.64 -10.52
CA TYR A 260 23.50 4.27 -10.97
C TYR A 260 24.75 3.38 -11.10
N LYS A 261 25.92 3.94 -11.42
CA LYS A 261 27.21 3.21 -11.28
C LYS A 261 27.47 2.83 -9.83
N GLY A 262 27.24 3.74 -8.90
CA GLY A 262 27.32 3.47 -7.47
C GLY A 262 26.42 2.31 -7.06
N LEU A 263 25.14 2.32 -7.45
CA LEU A 263 24.21 1.22 -7.20
C LEU A 263 24.64 -0.10 -7.85
N ALA A 264 25.17 -0.08 -9.08
CA ALA A 264 25.68 -1.27 -9.73
C ALA A 264 26.87 -1.88 -8.99
N TYR A 265 27.86 -1.07 -8.59
CA TYR A 265 28.99 -1.51 -7.77
C TYR A 265 28.56 -1.98 -6.39
N TYR A 266 27.59 -1.30 -5.78
CA TYR A 266 26.99 -1.67 -4.52
C TYR A 266 26.44 -3.11 -4.55
N ARG A 267 25.63 -3.43 -5.58
CA ARG A 267 25.07 -4.78 -5.78
C ARG A 267 26.13 -5.83 -6.07
N MET A 268 27.24 -5.44 -6.68
CA MET A 268 28.41 -6.29 -6.90
C MET A 268 29.30 -6.45 -5.65
N LYS A 269 28.94 -5.80 -4.53
CA LYS A 269 29.74 -5.72 -3.28
C LYS A 269 31.13 -5.09 -3.49
N ASP A 270 31.30 -4.29 -4.53
CA ASP A 270 32.52 -3.51 -4.76
C ASP A 270 32.39 -2.14 -4.08
N TYR A 271 32.52 -2.15 -2.76
CA TYR A 271 32.31 -0.94 -1.96
C TYR A 271 33.33 0.16 -2.25
N SER A 272 34.54 -0.17 -2.72
CA SER A 272 35.55 0.82 -3.10
C SER A 272 35.09 1.66 -4.29
N ARG A 273 34.72 1.02 -5.41
CA ARG A 273 34.23 1.73 -6.59
C ARG A 273 32.84 2.34 -6.36
N CYS A 274 32.02 1.72 -5.52
CA CYS A 274 30.75 2.26 -5.08
C CYS A 274 30.92 3.60 -4.35
N LEU A 275 31.78 3.66 -3.33
CA LEU A 275 32.05 4.88 -2.57
C LEU A 275 32.61 5.97 -3.47
N TYR A 276 33.54 5.65 -4.37
CA TYR A 276 34.07 6.58 -5.35
C TYR A 276 32.97 7.14 -6.27
N ALA A 277 32.09 6.28 -6.80
CA ALA A 277 31.01 6.72 -7.66
C ALA A 277 30.03 7.65 -6.91
N PHE A 278 29.60 7.27 -5.71
CA PHE A 278 28.72 8.11 -4.89
C PHE A 278 29.36 9.43 -4.44
N GLU A 279 30.68 9.47 -4.24
CA GLU A 279 31.40 10.72 -3.94
C GLU A 279 31.39 11.73 -5.08
N ASN A 280 31.24 11.24 -6.32
CA ASN A 280 31.17 12.07 -7.52
C ASN A 280 29.74 12.56 -7.85
N VAL A 281 28.73 12.15 -7.07
CA VAL A 281 27.37 12.71 -7.16
C VAL A 281 27.33 14.03 -6.38
N LYS A 282 27.13 15.16 -7.06
CA LYS A 282 27.21 16.51 -6.48
C LYS A 282 25.87 17.22 -6.36
N GLY A 283 24.92 16.98 -7.26
CA GLY A 283 23.65 17.69 -7.32
C GLY A 283 22.57 17.14 -6.39
N ASN A 284 21.55 17.97 -6.20
CA ASN A 284 20.55 17.78 -5.15
C ASN A 284 19.62 16.56 -5.38
N LYS A 285 19.35 16.18 -6.64
CA LYS A 285 18.40 15.09 -6.97
C LYS A 285 18.90 13.74 -6.45
N TYR A 286 20.17 13.40 -6.68
CA TYR A 286 20.76 12.12 -6.31
C TYR A 286 21.73 12.21 -5.11
N GLY A 287 22.20 13.40 -4.74
CA GLY A 287 23.21 13.57 -3.70
C GLY A 287 22.78 13.05 -2.32
N SER A 288 21.53 13.28 -1.92
CA SER A 288 21.03 12.76 -0.62
C SER A 288 20.91 11.23 -0.63
N LEU A 289 20.52 10.63 -1.76
CA LEU A 289 20.46 9.18 -1.92
C LEU A 289 21.86 8.57 -1.92
N ALA A 290 22.81 9.15 -2.65
CA ALA A 290 24.21 8.73 -2.66
C ALA A 290 24.82 8.77 -1.25
N LEU A 291 24.59 9.87 -0.50
CA LEU A 291 25.02 9.98 0.89
C LEU A 291 24.34 8.93 1.79
N PHE A 292 23.06 8.67 1.59
CA PHE A 292 22.32 7.65 2.34
C PHE A 292 22.93 6.25 2.19
N TYR A 293 23.21 5.80 0.96
CA TYR A 293 23.88 4.52 0.72
C TYR A 293 25.31 4.50 1.28
N ARG A 294 26.08 5.60 1.12
CA ARG A 294 27.43 5.72 1.71
C ARG A 294 27.38 5.57 3.23
N THR A 295 26.42 6.23 3.89
CA THR A 295 26.19 6.10 5.33
C THR A 295 25.89 4.65 5.72
N GLY A 296 25.09 3.93 4.93
CA GLY A 296 24.81 2.50 5.11
C GLY A 296 26.05 1.62 5.07
N ILE A 297 26.92 1.83 4.07
CA ILE A 297 28.19 1.11 3.91
C ILE A 297 29.07 1.33 5.14
N TYR A 298 29.32 2.59 5.53
CA TYR A 298 30.13 2.88 6.72
C TYR A 298 29.55 2.27 7.99
N TYR A 299 28.21 2.28 8.14
CA TYR A 299 27.55 1.62 9.27
C TYR A 299 27.85 0.13 9.31
N SER A 300 27.75 -0.57 8.18
CA SER A 300 28.05 -2.01 8.12
C SER A 300 29.52 -2.34 8.36
N PHE A 301 30.43 -1.38 8.16
CA PHE A 301 31.85 -1.53 8.50
C PHE A 301 32.16 -1.18 9.97
N GLY A 302 31.17 -0.70 10.74
CA GLY A 302 31.37 -0.23 12.11
C GLY A 302 32.08 1.11 12.21
N ASP A 303 32.23 1.85 11.11
CA ASP A 303 32.84 3.20 11.10
C ASP A 303 31.78 4.26 11.46
N TYR A 304 31.40 4.26 12.73
CA TYR A 304 30.34 5.11 13.26
C TYR A 304 30.69 6.60 13.20
N GLU A 305 31.96 6.97 13.18
CA GLU A 305 32.37 8.36 12.98
C GLU A 305 32.08 8.83 11.55
N GLN A 306 32.41 8.01 10.54
CA GLN A 306 32.09 8.34 9.15
C GLN A 306 30.58 8.30 8.88
N VAL A 307 29.83 7.44 9.57
CA VAL A 307 28.36 7.47 9.57
C VAL A 307 27.86 8.86 9.96
N LEU A 308 28.31 9.38 11.11
CA LEU A 308 27.88 10.69 11.61
C LEU A 308 28.28 11.83 10.67
N LYS A 309 29.53 11.83 10.16
CA LYS A 309 30.02 12.85 9.21
C LYS A 309 29.25 12.85 7.89
N THR A 310 28.92 11.67 7.36
CA THR A 310 28.21 11.53 6.09
C THR A 310 26.73 11.84 6.25
N ALA A 311 26.11 11.32 7.31
CA ALA A 311 24.69 11.54 7.59
C ALA A 311 24.37 13.01 7.87
N ALA A 312 25.30 13.76 8.48
CA ALA A 312 25.14 15.20 8.70
C ALA A 312 24.84 15.96 7.40
N LYS A 313 25.41 15.53 6.26
CA LYS A 313 25.27 16.17 4.93
C LYS A 313 23.99 15.79 4.19
N ILE A 314 23.20 14.83 4.70
CA ILE A 314 21.92 14.45 4.11
C ILE A 314 20.90 15.57 4.40
N HIS A 315 20.38 16.19 3.33
CA HIS A 315 19.44 17.31 3.44
C HIS A 315 18.08 16.90 3.99
N ARG A 316 17.51 15.80 3.46
CA ARG A 316 16.23 15.25 3.91
C ARG A 316 16.49 13.91 4.59
N LYS A 317 16.66 13.94 5.90
CA LYS A 317 16.82 12.73 6.72
C LYS A 317 15.45 12.06 6.87
N ASN A 318 15.45 10.74 6.74
CA ASN A 318 14.31 9.88 7.05
C ASN A 318 14.58 9.11 8.35
N ILE A 319 13.59 8.32 8.78
CA ILE A 319 13.69 7.52 10.00
C ILE A 319 14.93 6.59 9.99
N ILE A 320 15.25 5.97 8.85
CA ILE A 320 16.41 5.08 8.69
C ILE A 320 17.72 5.83 8.97
N THR A 321 17.85 7.04 8.43
CA THR A 321 19.01 7.91 8.71
C THR A 321 19.08 8.28 10.19
N ASP A 322 17.94 8.61 10.80
CA ASP A 322 17.89 8.97 12.21
C ASP A 322 18.25 7.81 13.13
N ILE A 323 17.82 6.59 12.80
CA ILE A 323 18.19 5.33 13.47
C ILE A 323 19.69 5.11 13.39
N MET A 324 20.28 5.20 12.19
CA MET A 324 21.73 5.03 12.03
C MET A 324 22.51 6.04 12.88
N ILE A 325 22.08 7.31 12.94
CA ILE A 325 22.71 8.33 13.78
C ILE A 325 22.59 7.99 15.27
N ALA A 326 21.38 7.62 15.74
CA ALA A 326 21.14 7.29 17.14
C ALA A 326 22.01 6.09 17.57
N ASN A 327 21.97 5.00 16.80
CA ASN A 327 22.77 3.82 17.06
C ASN A 327 24.27 4.11 17.03
N SER A 328 24.76 4.93 16.09
CA SER A 328 26.17 5.35 16.07
C SER A 328 26.59 6.09 17.33
N TYR A 329 25.76 7.00 17.86
CA TYR A 329 26.07 7.65 19.14
C TYR A 329 26.12 6.66 20.29
N LEU A 330 25.19 5.71 20.33
CA LEU A 330 25.18 4.66 21.35
C LEU A 330 26.44 3.79 21.28
N LYS A 331 26.84 3.35 20.08
CA LYS A 331 28.03 2.51 19.85
C LYS A 331 29.35 3.24 20.15
N LEU A 332 29.39 4.55 19.96
CA LEU A 332 30.52 5.41 20.34
C LEU A 332 30.52 5.80 21.83
N GLY A 333 29.57 5.30 22.63
CA GLY A 333 29.44 5.63 24.06
C GLY A 333 28.99 7.06 24.35
N ASN A 334 28.47 7.78 23.36
CA ASN A 334 28.00 9.17 23.51
C ASN A 334 26.54 9.22 23.96
N ASN A 335 26.30 8.81 25.20
CA ASN A 335 24.95 8.64 25.77
C ASN A 335 24.10 9.92 25.69
N LYS A 336 24.67 11.10 25.94
CA LYS A 336 23.94 12.37 25.89
C LYS A 336 23.39 12.68 24.48
N LEU A 337 24.19 12.43 23.43
CA LEU A 337 23.75 12.66 22.06
C LEU A 337 22.78 11.57 21.58
N PHE A 338 23.02 10.31 22.01
CA PHE A 338 22.07 9.22 21.78
C PHE A 338 20.70 9.56 22.37
N GLU A 339 20.62 9.93 23.65
CA GLU A 339 19.37 10.26 24.34
C GLU A 339 18.61 11.37 23.61
N LYS A 340 19.29 12.47 23.29
CA LYS A 340 18.70 13.58 22.53
C LYS A 340 18.16 13.14 21.18
N LYS A 341 18.88 12.25 20.48
CA LYS A 341 18.45 11.76 19.16
C LYS A 341 17.28 10.80 19.27
N ALA A 342 17.31 9.89 20.24
CA ALA A 342 16.23 8.97 20.58
C ALA A 342 14.93 9.73 20.92
N GLU A 343 14.99 10.75 21.77
CA GLU A 343 13.86 11.62 22.09
C GLU A 343 13.27 12.30 20.86
N ASN A 344 14.11 12.77 19.94
CA ASN A 344 13.66 13.34 18.67
C ASN A 344 12.93 12.28 17.82
N ILE A 345 13.45 11.06 17.71
CA ILE A 345 12.78 9.97 16.98
C ILE A 345 11.42 9.65 17.61
N ILE A 346 11.33 9.58 18.94
CA ILE A 346 10.08 9.35 19.68
C ILE A 346 9.04 10.44 19.39
N LYS A 347 9.48 11.69 19.26
CA LYS A 347 8.62 12.83 18.96
C LYS A 347 8.20 12.88 17.49
N THR A 348 9.11 12.60 16.58
CA THR A 348 8.91 12.72 15.12
C THR A 348 8.18 11.52 14.53
N TYR A 349 8.46 10.32 15.05
CA TYR A 349 7.89 9.05 14.59
C TYR A 349 7.19 8.31 15.76
N PRO A 350 6.21 8.94 16.44
CA PRO A 350 5.62 8.40 17.66
C PRO A 350 4.96 7.03 17.46
N ASN A 351 4.40 6.79 16.27
CA ASN A 351 3.71 5.55 15.91
C ASN A 351 4.60 4.54 15.17
N SER A 352 5.90 4.83 15.00
CA SER A 352 6.84 3.83 14.49
C SER A 352 7.30 2.92 15.62
N TYR A 353 7.78 1.75 15.24
CA TYR A 353 8.35 0.81 16.19
C TYR A 353 9.59 1.35 16.86
N GLU A 354 10.38 2.14 16.16
CA GLU A 354 11.59 2.74 16.69
C GLU A 354 11.27 3.81 17.73
N GLY A 355 10.20 4.57 17.53
CA GLY A 355 9.67 5.45 18.57
C GLY A 355 9.36 4.67 19.87
N MET A 356 8.79 3.47 19.78
CA MET A 356 8.52 2.64 20.96
C MET A 356 9.80 2.05 21.54
N PHE A 357 10.63 1.47 20.70
CA PHE A 357 11.89 0.84 21.06
C PHE A 357 12.82 1.81 21.79
N TYR A 358 13.02 3.00 21.25
CA TYR A 358 13.83 4.02 21.92
C TYR A 358 13.18 4.52 23.20
N SER A 359 11.85 4.62 23.27
CA SER A 359 11.18 4.95 24.53
C SER A 359 11.42 3.89 25.61
N PHE A 360 11.47 2.61 25.23
CA PHE A 360 11.83 1.51 26.13
C PHE A 360 13.30 1.61 26.58
N LEU A 361 14.24 1.81 25.66
CA LEU A 361 15.67 1.90 25.99
C LEU A 361 15.97 3.06 26.94
N LEU A 362 15.37 4.23 26.73
CA LEU A 362 15.58 5.39 27.60
C LEU A 362 15.08 5.15 29.04
N LYS A 363 14.10 4.27 29.23
CA LYS A 363 13.56 3.88 30.54
C LYS A 363 14.33 2.74 31.21
N ASN A 364 15.09 1.95 30.45
CA ASN A 364 15.76 0.73 30.92
C ASN A 364 17.25 0.74 30.57
N LYS A 365 17.99 1.73 31.10
CA LYS A 365 19.39 2.01 30.74
C LYS A 365 20.38 0.91 31.12
N ASP A 366 20.03 0.04 32.05
CA ASP A 366 20.90 -1.01 32.58
C ASP A 366 20.91 -2.30 31.72
N ILE A 367 20.05 -2.38 30.70
CA ILE A 367 19.96 -3.57 29.84
C ILE A 367 21.01 -3.49 28.73
N ASP A 368 22.00 -4.38 28.76
CA ASP A 368 23.00 -4.54 27.68
C ASP A 368 22.41 -5.30 26.49
N ILE A 369 21.74 -4.58 25.59
CA ILE A 369 21.20 -5.16 24.37
C ILE A 369 22.30 -5.57 23.37
N ASN A 370 23.54 -5.06 23.48
CA ASN A 370 24.52 -5.17 22.38
C ASN A 370 25.07 -6.58 22.17
N LYS A 371 25.03 -7.44 23.18
CA LYS A 371 25.62 -8.79 23.16
C LYS A 371 24.72 -9.90 22.61
N HIS A 372 23.52 -9.56 22.16
CA HIS A 372 22.51 -10.54 21.78
C HIS A 372 22.17 -10.49 20.28
N ASN A 373 21.59 -11.56 19.77
CA ASN A 373 21.11 -11.65 18.39
C ASN A 373 19.78 -10.86 18.22
N SER A 374 19.34 -10.63 16.97
CA SER A 374 18.23 -9.71 16.65
C SER A 374 16.88 -10.17 17.21
N VAL A 375 16.55 -11.45 17.10
CA VAL A 375 15.30 -12.03 17.62
C VAL A 375 15.28 -11.97 19.14
N PHE A 376 16.38 -12.29 19.83
CA PHE A 376 16.43 -12.18 21.29
C PHE A 376 16.28 -10.74 21.76
N LYS A 377 17.04 -9.80 21.15
CA LYS A 377 16.96 -8.36 21.46
C LYS A 377 15.51 -7.89 21.38
N ILE A 378 14.86 -8.13 20.24
CA ILE A 378 13.46 -7.79 20.00
C ILE A 378 12.55 -8.46 21.02
N GLY A 379 12.75 -9.74 21.29
CA GLY A 379 11.98 -10.48 22.28
C GLY A 379 12.01 -9.83 23.67
N LEU A 380 13.20 -9.48 24.17
CA LEU A 380 13.38 -8.87 25.48
C LEU A 380 12.65 -7.51 25.60
N ILE A 381 12.76 -6.68 24.55
CA ILE A 381 12.08 -5.38 24.48
C ILE A 381 10.57 -5.57 24.56
N LEU A 382 10.03 -6.53 23.80
CA LEU A 382 8.60 -6.81 23.76
C LEU A 382 8.08 -7.34 25.10
N ASP A 383 8.83 -8.21 25.76
CA ASP A 383 8.43 -8.73 27.08
C ASP A 383 8.31 -7.61 28.11
N ASN A 384 9.27 -6.68 28.14
CA ASN A 384 9.18 -5.53 29.03
C ASN A 384 8.05 -4.58 28.64
N LEU A 385 7.83 -4.35 27.34
CA LEU A 385 6.72 -3.52 26.89
C LEU A 385 5.38 -4.10 27.35
N LEU A 386 5.14 -5.39 27.11
CA LEU A 386 3.90 -6.08 27.48
C LEU A 386 3.69 -6.15 28.99
N ALA A 387 4.77 -6.30 29.78
CA ALA A 387 4.71 -6.31 31.24
C ALA A 387 4.30 -4.96 31.85
N ASN A 388 4.51 -3.86 31.12
CA ASN A 388 4.25 -2.49 31.60
C ASN A 388 2.96 -1.87 31.03
N CYS A 389 2.18 -2.62 30.25
CA CYS A 389 0.91 -2.15 29.73
C CYS A 389 -0.16 -2.03 30.83
N LYS A 390 -1.04 -1.04 30.69
CA LYS A 390 -2.26 -0.88 31.48
C LYS A 390 -3.38 -1.74 30.90
N ASN A 391 -4.45 -1.96 31.66
CA ASN A 391 -5.71 -2.48 31.11
C ASN A 391 -6.68 -1.31 30.87
N ILE A 392 -7.59 -1.47 29.93
CA ILE A 392 -8.73 -0.54 29.78
C ILE A 392 -9.73 -0.76 30.92
N ASP A 393 -10.46 0.29 31.31
CA ASP A 393 -11.55 0.21 32.30
C ASP A 393 -12.94 0.18 31.62
N ASP A 394 -13.99 -0.17 32.37
CA ASP A 394 -15.36 -0.31 31.86
C ASP A 394 -15.96 1.01 31.30
N ASN A 395 -15.40 2.14 31.73
CA ASN A 395 -15.81 3.49 31.34
C ASN A 395 -14.88 4.09 30.28
N PHE A 396 -14.01 3.28 29.67
CA PHE A 396 -13.05 3.72 28.65
C PHE A 396 -13.76 4.44 27.49
N ILE A 397 -14.95 3.96 27.10
CA ILE A 397 -15.88 4.63 26.20
C ILE A 397 -17.13 5.04 27.00
N ASN A 398 -17.57 6.30 26.82
CA ASN A 398 -18.76 6.82 27.49
C ASN A 398 -20.06 6.26 26.85
N THR A 399 -21.19 6.37 27.54
CA THR A 399 -22.47 5.81 27.07
C THR A 399 -22.97 6.40 25.76
N VAL A 400 -22.75 7.69 25.50
CA VAL A 400 -23.19 8.36 24.27
C VAL A 400 -22.39 7.83 23.08
N ASP A 401 -21.06 7.74 23.22
CA ASP A 401 -20.17 7.18 22.20
C ASP A 401 -20.49 5.70 21.94
N LYS A 402 -20.84 4.91 22.97
CA LYS A 402 -21.27 3.50 22.80
C LYS A 402 -22.49 3.40 21.87
N LEU A 403 -23.51 4.24 22.06
CA LEU A 403 -24.70 4.25 21.22
C LEU A 403 -24.38 4.62 19.77
N GLU A 404 -23.49 5.60 19.55
CA GLU A 404 -23.05 5.97 18.19
C GLU A 404 -22.18 4.88 17.53
N ILE A 405 -21.33 4.20 18.31
CA ILE A 405 -20.56 3.04 17.84
C ILE A 405 -21.50 1.92 17.40
N ASP A 406 -22.51 1.58 18.20
CA ASP A 406 -23.49 0.54 17.85
C ASP A 406 -24.25 0.91 16.58
N LYS A 407 -24.65 2.18 16.48
CA LYS A 407 -25.31 2.76 15.30
C LYS A 407 -24.45 2.58 14.04
N LEU A 408 -23.20 3.04 14.06
CA LEU A 408 -22.28 2.94 12.92
C LEU A 408 -21.85 1.50 12.64
N SER A 409 -21.79 0.65 13.66
CA SER A 409 -21.48 -0.77 13.54
C SER A 409 -22.58 -1.54 12.82
N ALA A 410 -23.85 -1.20 13.03
CA ALA A 410 -24.98 -1.75 12.28
C ALA A 410 -24.90 -1.39 10.79
N ILE A 411 -24.47 -0.16 10.49
CA ILE A 411 -24.23 0.30 9.11
C ILE A 411 -23.02 -0.42 8.51
N ALA A 412 -21.92 -0.53 9.25
CA ALA A 412 -20.72 -1.24 8.80
C ALA A 412 -21.01 -2.71 8.47
N ALA A 413 -21.90 -3.35 9.23
CA ALA A 413 -22.34 -4.72 9.01
C ALA A 413 -23.08 -4.94 7.67
N MET A 414 -23.50 -3.88 6.98
CA MET A 414 -24.00 -3.95 5.61
C MET A 414 -22.89 -4.20 4.57
N GLN A 415 -21.62 -4.20 4.99
CA GLN A 415 -20.43 -4.54 4.20
C GLN A 415 -20.18 -3.66 2.95
N ASP A 416 -20.74 -2.44 2.92
CA ASP A 416 -20.40 -1.42 1.94
C ASP A 416 -19.37 -0.42 2.47
N GLU A 417 -18.16 -0.48 1.90
CA GLU A 417 -17.01 0.31 2.34
C GLU A 417 -17.22 1.81 2.18
N GLU A 418 -17.91 2.25 1.11
CA GLU A 418 -18.09 3.67 0.83
C GLU A 418 -19.17 4.28 1.70
N LEU A 419 -20.22 3.52 1.97
CA LEU A 419 -21.29 3.89 2.87
C LEU A 419 -20.77 4.15 4.28
N ILE A 420 -19.97 3.23 4.86
CA ILE A 420 -19.42 3.45 6.21
C ILE A 420 -18.43 4.62 6.26
N LYS A 421 -17.67 4.87 5.19
CA LYS A 421 -16.79 6.05 5.12
C LYS A 421 -17.59 7.35 5.20
N ILE A 422 -18.67 7.45 4.43
CA ILE A 422 -19.56 8.61 4.44
C ILE A 422 -20.13 8.85 5.85
N GLU A 423 -20.58 7.78 6.51
CA GLU A 423 -21.17 7.89 7.84
C GLU A 423 -20.16 8.21 8.94
N ILE A 424 -18.94 7.66 8.86
CA ILE A 424 -17.85 8.07 9.76
C ILE A 424 -17.51 9.55 9.54
N GLU A 425 -17.52 10.06 8.31
CA GLU A 425 -17.26 11.48 8.03
C GLU A 425 -18.33 12.43 8.58
N ASN A 426 -19.56 11.93 8.75
CA ASN A 426 -20.68 12.67 9.33
C ASN A 426 -20.84 12.42 10.85
N SER A 427 -20.02 11.54 11.44
CA SER A 427 -20.07 11.16 12.85
C SER A 427 -19.34 12.14 13.78
N SER A 428 -19.57 12.00 15.09
CA SER A 428 -18.83 12.74 16.12
C SER A 428 -17.32 12.40 16.16
N PHE A 429 -16.92 11.27 15.55
CA PHE A 429 -15.54 10.78 15.59
C PHE A 429 -14.59 11.47 14.59
N VAL A 430 -15.11 12.18 13.57
CA VAL A 430 -14.32 12.67 12.42
C VAL A 430 -13.22 13.69 12.78
N ASN A 431 -13.45 14.52 13.80
CA ASN A 431 -12.56 15.66 14.15
C ASN A 431 -11.82 15.49 15.48
N THR A 432 -12.00 14.36 16.16
CA THR A 432 -11.51 14.18 17.52
C THR A 432 -10.38 13.16 17.55
N ARG A 433 -9.19 13.58 18.02
CA ARG A 433 -7.99 12.74 18.13
C ARG A 433 -7.79 12.27 19.57
N SER A 434 -8.62 11.33 20.00
CA SER A 434 -8.50 10.65 21.29
C SER A 434 -8.19 9.16 21.09
N ILE A 435 -7.69 8.49 22.13
CA ILE A 435 -7.48 7.04 22.06
C ILE A 435 -8.82 6.28 21.92
N GLN A 436 -9.87 6.80 22.56
CA GLN A 436 -11.24 6.31 22.47
C GLN A 436 -11.76 6.34 21.03
N ASN A 437 -11.47 7.42 20.30
CA ASN A 437 -11.86 7.54 18.90
C ASN A 437 -11.12 6.56 18.01
N GLY A 438 -9.82 6.39 18.24
CA GLY A 438 -9.05 5.35 17.58
C GLY A 438 -9.67 3.98 17.80
N TYR A 439 -10.06 3.65 19.02
CA TYR A 439 -10.72 2.39 19.37
C TYR A 439 -12.10 2.26 18.71
N ALA A 440 -12.94 3.30 18.79
CA ALA A 440 -14.28 3.34 18.24
C ALA A 440 -14.30 3.09 16.73
N ILE A 441 -13.55 3.88 15.96
CA ILE A 441 -13.45 3.74 14.50
C ILE A 441 -12.90 2.37 14.12
N THR A 442 -11.88 1.87 14.84
CA THR A 442 -11.31 0.54 14.57
C THR A 442 -12.37 -0.56 14.76
N THR A 443 -13.12 -0.51 15.86
CA THR A 443 -14.15 -1.52 16.18
C THR A 443 -15.32 -1.48 15.19
N ILE A 444 -15.75 -0.28 14.78
CA ILE A 444 -16.79 -0.10 13.75
C ILE A 444 -16.33 -0.73 12.43
N LEU A 445 -15.09 -0.47 12.01
CA LEU A 445 -14.55 -1.02 10.77
C LEU A 445 -14.35 -2.54 10.83
N GLU A 446 -13.95 -3.09 11.98
CA GLU A 446 -13.88 -4.53 12.20
C GLU A 446 -15.25 -5.21 12.09
N LYS A 447 -16.32 -4.57 12.58
CA LYS A 447 -17.68 -5.12 12.50
C LYS A 447 -18.16 -5.28 11.06
N GLY A 448 -17.72 -4.40 10.17
CA GLY A 448 -17.97 -4.50 8.72
C GLY A 448 -16.93 -5.28 7.94
N GLU A 449 -15.98 -5.93 8.61
CA GLU A 449 -14.86 -6.65 7.99
C GLU A 449 -13.96 -5.80 7.08
N PHE A 450 -13.92 -4.47 7.31
CA PHE A 450 -13.04 -3.52 6.62
C PHE A 450 -11.64 -3.52 7.25
N TYR A 451 -11.05 -4.71 7.32
CA TYR A 451 -9.87 -5.01 8.12
C TYR A 451 -8.63 -4.17 7.79
N ASP A 452 -8.42 -3.83 6.52
CA ASP A 452 -7.30 -2.97 6.13
C ASP A 452 -7.48 -1.53 6.62
N LEU A 453 -8.72 -1.01 6.56
CA LEU A 453 -9.04 0.31 7.10
C LEU A 453 -8.96 0.32 8.63
N ALA A 454 -9.47 -0.74 9.28
CA ALA A 454 -9.36 -0.91 10.72
C ALA A 454 -7.89 -0.91 11.18
N TYR A 455 -7.04 -1.70 10.52
CA TYR A 455 -5.60 -1.73 10.78
C TYR A 455 -4.92 -0.38 10.49
N ARG A 456 -5.24 0.28 9.38
CA ARG A 456 -4.69 1.62 9.05
C ARG A 456 -5.04 2.61 10.14
N ASN A 457 -6.29 2.66 10.57
CA ASN A 457 -6.74 3.53 11.64
C ASN A 457 -6.00 3.21 12.96
N SER A 458 -6.01 1.96 13.43
CA SER A 458 -5.32 1.56 14.65
C SER A 458 -3.81 1.85 14.60
N SER A 459 -3.18 1.73 13.42
CA SER A 459 -1.76 2.06 13.22
C SER A 459 -1.46 3.54 13.40
N THR A 460 -2.42 4.45 13.17
CA THR A 460 -2.25 5.88 13.48
C THR A 460 -2.31 6.18 14.98
N TYR A 461 -2.83 5.24 15.78
CA TYR A 461 -2.91 5.32 17.24
C TYR A 461 -1.93 4.39 17.95
N ARG A 462 -1.02 3.73 17.23
CA ARG A 462 -0.15 2.67 17.75
C ARG A 462 0.56 3.04 19.05
N LYS A 463 1.11 4.26 19.15
CA LYS A 463 1.75 4.75 20.39
C LYS A 463 0.82 4.70 21.59
N ASN A 464 -0.40 5.17 21.40
CA ASN A 464 -1.39 5.27 22.46
C ASN A 464 -1.97 3.88 22.77
N PHE A 465 -2.17 3.05 21.75
CA PHE A 465 -2.67 1.69 21.92
C PHE A 465 -1.69 0.81 22.69
N PHE A 466 -0.38 0.95 22.46
CA PHE A 466 0.63 0.15 23.17
C PHE A 466 0.76 0.51 24.65
N VAL A 467 0.10 1.57 25.12
CA VAL A 467 -0.06 1.84 26.55
C VAL A 467 -1.00 0.80 27.19
N TYR A 468 -1.92 0.21 26.43
CA TYR A 468 -2.97 -0.67 26.93
C TYR A 468 -2.86 -2.08 26.33
N LYS A 469 -2.81 -3.10 27.18
CA LYS A 469 -2.67 -4.50 26.78
C LYS A 469 -3.81 -4.92 25.84
N ASP A 470 -5.03 -4.50 26.17
CA ASP A 470 -6.24 -4.82 25.41
C ASP A 470 -6.29 -4.20 24.01
N LEU A 471 -5.49 -3.15 23.76
CA LEU A 471 -5.52 -2.41 22.50
C LEU A 471 -4.37 -2.78 21.55
N ILE A 472 -3.32 -3.46 22.03
CA ILE A 472 -2.20 -3.89 21.19
C ILE A 472 -2.67 -4.82 20.06
N LYS A 473 -3.68 -5.65 20.32
CA LYS A 473 -4.27 -6.57 19.34
C LYS A 473 -4.72 -5.88 18.05
N TYR A 474 -5.15 -4.62 18.11
CA TYR A 474 -5.60 -3.89 16.92
C TYR A 474 -4.47 -3.55 15.94
N ASN A 475 -3.22 -3.57 16.39
CA ASN A 475 -2.05 -3.44 15.53
C ASN A 475 -1.46 -4.78 15.09
N TYR A 476 -1.91 -5.89 15.69
CA TYR A 476 -1.56 -7.27 15.32
C TYR A 476 -2.80 -8.16 15.32
N PRO A 477 -3.83 -7.83 14.52
CA PRO A 477 -5.13 -8.47 14.64
C PRO A 477 -5.13 -9.87 14.02
N LEU A 478 -6.03 -10.72 14.51
CA LEU A 478 -6.24 -12.07 13.99
C LEU A 478 -7.31 -12.12 12.88
N TYR A 479 -7.35 -11.13 11.99
CA TYR A 479 -8.35 -11.07 10.92
C TYR A 479 -8.29 -12.29 9.98
N TYR A 480 -9.43 -12.69 9.41
CA TYR A 480 -9.55 -13.91 8.61
C TYR A 480 -9.19 -15.20 9.39
N GLN A 481 -9.44 -15.25 10.70
CA GLN A 481 -9.06 -16.34 11.60
C GLN A 481 -9.47 -17.74 11.10
N SER A 482 -10.69 -17.90 10.60
CA SER A 482 -11.17 -19.18 10.07
C SER A 482 -10.31 -19.69 8.90
N ALA A 483 -9.99 -18.80 7.95
CA ALA A 483 -9.15 -19.12 6.80
C ALA A 483 -7.70 -19.43 7.22
N VAL A 484 -7.15 -18.67 8.15
CA VAL A 484 -5.78 -18.88 8.66
C VAL A 484 -5.69 -20.19 9.44
N ASP A 485 -6.62 -20.47 10.36
CA ASP A 485 -6.64 -21.70 11.16
C ASP A 485 -6.77 -22.95 10.27
N MET A 486 -7.69 -22.93 9.30
CA MET A 486 -7.88 -24.02 8.35
C MET A 486 -6.61 -24.32 7.55
N ASN A 487 -5.97 -23.29 6.99
CA ASN A 487 -4.78 -23.46 6.15
C ASN A 487 -3.52 -23.77 6.98
N SER A 488 -3.40 -23.21 8.19
CA SER A 488 -2.34 -23.53 9.14
C SER A 488 -2.33 -25.04 9.46
N LYS A 489 -3.48 -25.61 9.79
CA LYS A 489 -3.63 -27.05 10.05
C LYS A 489 -3.39 -27.90 8.79
N LYS A 490 -3.94 -27.47 7.65
CA LYS A 490 -3.82 -28.20 6.37
C LYS A 490 -2.37 -28.35 5.92
N TYR A 491 -1.57 -27.30 6.03
CA TYR A 491 -0.20 -27.25 5.50
C TYR A 491 0.88 -27.41 6.57
N ASP A 492 0.52 -27.58 7.85
CA ASP A 492 1.44 -27.60 8.99
C ASP A 492 2.34 -26.36 9.05
N VAL A 493 1.70 -25.18 8.95
CA VAL A 493 2.36 -23.88 8.99
C VAL A 493 1.91 -23.12 10.24
N PRO A 494 2.84 -22.66 11.10
CA PRO A 494 2.49 -21.85 12.28
C PRO A 494 1.74 -20.56 11.91
N GLN A 495 0.65 -20.26 12.64
CA GLN A 495 -0.21 -19.12 12.33
C GLN A 495 0.54 -17.78 12.39
N GLU A 496 1.54 -17.64 13.27
CA GLU A 496 2.34 -16.42 13.36
C GLU A 496 3.08 -16.09 12.05
N LEU A 497 3.43 -17.09 11.23
CA LEU A 497 4.03 -16.87 9.92
C LEU A 497 3.02 -16.34 8.92
N ILE A 498 1.83 -16.93 8.90
CA ILE A 498 0.74 -16.54 7.99
C ILE A 498 0.31 -15.10 8.29
N TYR A 499 0.05 -14.79 9.57
CA TYR A 499 -0.33 -13.44 10.00
C TYR A 499 0.76 -12.40 9.75
N SER A 500 2.03 -12.75 9.98
CA SER A 500 3.15 -11.86 9.67
C SER A 500 3.25 -11.58 8.18
N ALA A 501 3.11 -12.62 7.34
CA ALA A 501 3.13 -12.48 5.90
C ALA A 501 1.98 -11.57 5.41
N ILE A 502 0.75 -11.76 5.90
CA ILE A 502 -0.40 -10.91 5.54
C ILE A 502 -0.15 -9.45 5.95
N LEU A 503 0.28 -9.23 7.20
CA LEU A 503 0.47 -7.89 7.72
C LEU A 503 1.57 -7.12 6.98
N ILE A 504 2.73 -7.75 6.77
CA ILE A 504 3.86 -7.12 6.07
C ILE A 504 3.54 -6.88 4.59
N SER A 505 2.88 -7.84 3.93
CA SER A 505 2.69 -7.80 2.48
C SER A 505 1.54 -6.89 2.05
N SER A 506 0.42 -6.91 2.76
CA SER A 506 -0.80 -6.20 2.33
C SER A 506 -1.43 -5.30 3.37
N LYS A 507 -1.02 -5.41 4.65
CA LYS A 507 -1.71 -4.75 5.76
C LYS A 507 -3.21 -5.07 5.75
N PHE A 508 -3.53 -6.34 5.45
CA PHE A 508 -4.89 -6.89 5.33
C PHE A 508 -5.73 -6.35 4.16
N ASN A 509 -5.12 -5.62 3.22
CA ASN A 509 -5.83 -5.17 2.02
C ASN A 509 -6.01 -6.34 1.05
N LYS A 510 -7.19 -6.99 1.11
CA LYS A 510 -7.55 -8.09 0.20
C LYS A 510 -7.63 -7.68 -1.27
N ARG A 511 -7.74 -6.38 -1.56
CA ARG A 511 -7.78 -5.82 -2.93
C ARG A 511 -6.41 -5.32 -3.41
N LEU A 512 -5.33 -5.49 -2.62
CA LEU A 512 -4.03 -4.96 -2.98
C LEU A 512 -3.48 -5.66 -4.22
N LEU A 513 -3.29 -4.87 -5.28
CA LEU A 513 -2.52 -5.24 -6.45
C LEU A 513 -1.25 -4.39 -6.45
N SER A 514 -0.09 -5.01 -6.25
CA SER A 514 1.19 -4.30 -6.32
C SER A 514 1.68 -4.13 -7.75
N GLU A 515 2.56 -3.14 -7.95
CA GLU A 515 3.29 -2.91 -9.22
C GLU A 515 4.04 -4.14 -9.73
N ASN A 516 4.26 -5.15 -8.90
CA ASN A 516 4.92 -6.39 -9.26
C ASN A 516 3.94 -7.52 -9.59
N SER A 517 2.69 -7.20 -9.94
CA SER A 517 1.63 -8.18 -10.23
C SER A 517 1.47 -9.22 -9.10
N LYS A 518 1.56 -8.79 -7.84
CA LYS A 518 1.22 -9.61 -6.68
C LYS A 518 -0.13 -9.18 -6.12
N ILE A 519 -0.93 -10.15 -5.71
CA ILE A 519 -2.37 -9.95 -5.48
C ILE A 519 -2.77 -10.36 -4.07
N GLY A 520 -3.65 -9.56 -3.48
CA GLY A 520 -4.41 -9.89 -2.29
C GLY A 520 -3.60 -9.91 -1.00
N LEU A 521 -4.15 -10.58 0.01
CA LEU A 521 -3.69 -10.55 1.39
C LEU A 521 -2.23 -10.98 1.57
N MET A 522 -1.85 -12.06 0.91
CA MET A 522 -0.51 -12.64 1.00
C MET A 522 0.36 -12.29 -0.22
N GLN A 523 -0.09 -11.35 -1.06
CA GLN A 523 0.64 -10.88 -2.25
C GLN A 523 1.15 -12.06 -3.12
N VAL A 524 0.21 -12.93 -3.48
CA VAL A 524 0.46 -14.08 -4.35
C VAL A 524 0.84 -13.58 -5.75
N PRO A 525 1.98 -14.01 -6.34
CA PRO A 525 2.34 -13.63 -7.70
C PRO A 525 1.30 -14.11 -8.72
N TYR A 526 0.85 -13.20 -9.58
CA TYR A 526 -0.05 -13.50 -10.70
C TYR A 526 0.74 -13.80 -11.98
N ASN A 527 0.29 -14.81 -12.73
CA ASN A 527 0.70 -15.07 -14.10
C ASN A 527 -0.48 -14.82 -15.04
N SER A 528 -0.23 -14.38 -16.28
CA SER A 528 -1.30 -13.98 -17.22
C SER A 528 -2.15 -15.14 -17.76
N THR A 529 -1.88 -16.37 -17.32
CA THR A 529 -2.60 -17.59 -17.75
C THR A 529 -3.72 -17.98 -16.79
N GLU A 530 -3.77 -17.38 -15.60
CA GLU A 530 -4.76 -17.67 -14.58
C GLU A 530 -5.85 -16.59 -14.53
N ASP A 531 -7.03 -16.98 -14.05
CA ASP A 531 -8.05 -16.01 -13.67
C ASP A 531 -7.58 -15.27 -12.42
N ILE A 532 -7.63 -13.94 -12.48
CA ILE A 532 -7.22 -13.06 -11.39
C ILE A 532 -8.27 -13.00 -10.28
N MET A 533 -9.56 -13.17 -10.59
CA MET A 533 -10.65 -12.94 -9.64
C MET A 533 -10.57 -13.83 -8.39
N PRO A 534 -10.26 -15.14 -8.50
CA PRO A 534 -10.07 -15.99 -7.34
C PRO A 534 -8.96 -15.53 -6.39
N LEU A 535 -7.92 -14.82 -6.87
CA LEU A 535 -6.83 -14.35 -6.01
C LEU A 535 -7.22 -13.14 -5.13
N PHE A 536 -8.34 -12.48 -5.41
CA PHE A 536 -8.93 -11.47 -4.52
C PHE A 536 -9.81 -12.08 -3.42
N ASP A 537 -10.21 -13.34 -3.55
CA ASP A 537 -10.90 -14.08 -2.49
C ASP A 537 -9.92 -14.37 -1.33
N PRO A 538 -10.21 -13.93 -0.09
CA PRO A 538 -9.34 -14.16 1.06
C PRO A 538 -9.00 -15.63 1.31
N ASN A 539 -9.94 -16.56 1.15
CA ASN A 539 -9.70 -17.98 1.45
C ASN A 539 -8.70 -18.59 0.47
N THR A 540 -8.93 -18.34 -0.83
CA THR A 540 -8.06 -18.79 -1.91
C THR A 540 -6.67 -18.17 -1.80
N ASN A 541 -6.60 -16.86 -1.56
CA ASN A 541 -5.32 -16.15 -1.45
C ASN A 541 -4.49 -16.64 -0.25
N ILE A 542 -5.13 -16.85 0.91
CA ILE A 542 -4.47 -17.38 2.11
C ILE A 542 -4.01 -18.82 1.89
N ALA A 543 -4.82 -19.66 1.22
CA ALA A 543 -4.44 -21.04 0.93
C ALA A 543 -3.18 -21.12 0.06
N VAL A 544 -3.16 -20.40 -1.07
CA VAL A 544 -2.01 -20.38 -1.99
C VAL A 544 -0.76 -19.81 -1.32
N GLY A 545 -0.91 -18.71 -0.56
CA GLY A 545 0.21 -18.13 0.17
C GLY A 545 0.76 -19.06 1.25
N THR A 546 -0.11 -19.75 2.00
CA THR A 546 0.28 -20.68 3.06
C THR A 546 1.02 -21.90 2.50
N GLU A 547 0.55 -22.46 1.38
CA GLU A 547 1.22 -23.54 0.68
C GLU A 547 2.66 -23.15 0.26
N LYS A 548 2.83 -21.92 -0.24
CA LYS A 548 4.16 -21.42 -0.60
C LYS A 548 5.05 -21.22 0.64
N ILE A 549 4.51 -20.75 1.77
CA ILE A 549 5.27 -20.71 3.04
C ILE A 549 5.72 -22.12 3.45
N LYS A 550 4.85 -23.13 3.33
CA LYS A 550 5.21 -24.53 3.62
C LYS A 550 6.38 -25.00 2.76
N SER A 551 6.30 -24.79 1.45
CA SER A 551 7.41 -25.10 0.54
C SER A 551 8.73 -24.43 0.97
N LEU A 552 8.68 -23.17 1.40
CA LEU A 552 9.88 -22.46 1.86
C LEU A 552 10.39 -22.96 3.22
N LEU A 553 9.50 -23.36 4.13
CA LEU A 553 9.90 -24.01 5.38
C LEU A 553 10.65 -25.32 5.10
N ASP A 554 10.16 -26.12 4.16
CA ASP A 554 10.82 -27.37 3.77
C ASP A 554 12.20 -27.08 3.14
N THR A 555 12.29 -26.10 2.24
CA THR A 555 13.56 -25.64 1.63
C THR A 555 14.59 -25.19 2.66
N TYR A 556 14.17 -24.48 3.72
CA TYR A 556 15.05 -23.95 4.75
C TYR A 556 15.12 -24.79 6.03
N GLY A 557 14.76 -26.07 5.95
CA GLY A 557 14.90 -27.02 7.07
C GLY A 557 14.13 -26.61 8.32
N GLY A 558 12.95 -26.01 8.16
CA GLY A 558 12.11 -25.52 9.25
C GLY A 558 12.52 -24.16 9.81
N ASN A 559 13.52 -23.47 9.24
CA ASN A 559 13.88 -22.13 9.70
C ASN A 559 12.79 -21.11 9.33
N LYS A 560 11.95 -20.80 10.32
CA LYS A 560 10.82 -19.87 10.25
C LYS A 560 11.21 -18.49 9.71
N LEU A 561 12.33 -17.93 10.17
CA LEU A 561 12.75 -16.59 9.78
C LEU A 561 13.22 -16.54 8.32
N LYS A 562 14.02 -17.52 7.87
CA LYS A 562 14.43 -17.66 6.47
C LYS A 562 13.22 -17.83 5.54
N ALA A 563 12.28 -18.70 5.92
CA ALA A 563 11.07 -18.92 5.14
C ALA A 563 10.23 -17.64 5.00
N LEU A 564 10.04 -16.88 6.09
CA LEU A 564 9.29 -15.62 6.07
C LEU A 564 9.99 -14.55 5.22
N ILE A 565 11.32 -14.40 5.35
CA ILE A 565 12.10 -13.47 4.53
C ILE A 565 12.00 -13.85 3.05
N ALA A 566 12.17 -15.14 2.71
CA ALA A 566 12.04 -15.62 1.35
C ALA A 566 10.64 -15.40 0.76
N TYR A 567 9.60 -15.58 1.57
CA TYR A 567 8.22 -15.37 1.14
C TYR A 567 7.96 -13.90 0.79
N VAL A 568 8.32 -12.99 1.70
CA VAL A 568 8.03 -11.55 1.57
C VAL A 568 8.96 -10.89 0.54
N TYR A 569 10.27 -11.10 0.68
CA TYR A 569 11.32 -10.38 -0.05
C TYR A 569 12.02 -11.22 -1.14
N GLY A 570 11.76 -12.52 -1.20
CA GLY A 570 12.37 -13.43 -2.18
C GLY A 570 13.62 -14.13 -1.66
N GLU A 571 13.88 -15.32 -2.20
CA GLU A 571 15.03 -16.18 -1.84
C GLU A 571 16.39 -15.51 -2.15
N GLU A 572 16.43 -14.61 -3.13
CA GLU A 572 17.65 -13.85 -3.46
C GLU A 572 18.14 -13.02 -2.26
N LEU A 573 17.24 -12.45 -1.45
CA LEU A 573 17.63 -11.70 -0.26
C LEU A 573 18.21 -12.63 0.81
N VAL A 574 17.61 -13.79 1.02
CA VAL A 574 18.10 -14.80 1.97
C VAL A 574 19.53 -15.22 1.64
N ASN A 575 19.86 -15.36 0.35
CA ASN A 575 21.20 -15.71 -0.11
C ASN A 575 22.22 -14.57 0.03
N LYS A 576 21.78 -13.31 0.17
CA LYS A 576 22.66 -12.14 0.31
C LYS A 576 23.05 -11.84 1.74
N ILE A 577 22.15 -12.09 2.69
CA ILE A 577 22.29 -11.76 4.11
C ILE A 577 22.91 -12.91 4.90
N GLN A 578 23.62 -12.58 5.97
CA GLN A 578 24.32 -13.55 6.81
C GLN A 578 23.47 -13.92 8.04
N PHE A 579 23.38 -15.21 8.32
CA PHE A 579 22.70 -15.76 9.49
C PHE A 579 23.73 -16.34 10.46
N ASP A 580 23.48 -16.19 11.75
CA ASP A 580 24.25 -16.82 12.81
C ASP A 580 23.95 -18.33 12.86
N TYR A 581 24.79 -19.10 13.57
CA TYR A 581 24.67 -20.57 13.65
C TYR A 581 23.33 -21.05 14.24
N ASP A 582 22.71 -20.23 15.09
CA ASP A 582 21.40 -20.48 15.70
C ASP A 582 20.22 -20.17 14.76
N GLY A 583 20.50 -19.66 13.55
CA GLY A 583 19.53 -19.31 12.54
C GLY A 583 18.94 -17.91 12.68
N ASP A 584 19.44 -17.08 13.60
CA ASP A 584 19.07 -15.67 13.70
C ASP A 584 19.83 -14.79 12.69
N LEU A 585 19.30 -13.59 12.43
CA LEU A 585 19.83 -12.62 11.49
C LEU A 585 20.69 -11.58 12.23
N ASN A 586 21.91 -11.33 11.75
CA ASN A 586 22.68 -10.18 12.21
C ASN A 586 22.38 -8.95 11.35
N LEU A 587 21.46 -8.10 11.83
CA LEU A 587 21.05 -6.88 11.13
C LEU A 587 22.19 -5.88 10.91
N GLU A 588 23.25 -5.91 11.73
CA GLU A 588 24.37 -4.96 11.61
C GLU A 588 25.20 -5.21 10.33
N LEU A 589 25.21 -6.45 9.83
CA LEU A 589 25.95 -6.85 8.63
C LEU A 589 25.19 -6.57 7.32
N VAL A 590 23.91 -6.23 7.38
CA VAL A 590 23.11 -5.87 6.20
C VAL A 590 23.50 -4.46 5.79
N ALA A 591 24.32 -4.33 4.74
CA ALA A 591 24.84 -3.03 4.30
C ALA A 591 23.76 -2.08 3.79
N ASP A 592 22.65 -2.60 3.27
CA ASP A 592 21.60 -1.79 2.66
C ASP A 592 20.70 -1.25 3.78
N PRO A 593 20.64 0.08 3.98
CA PRO A 593 19.86 0.63 5.07
C PRO A 593 18.35 0.36 4.96
N GLU A 594 17.82 0.28 3.74
CA GLU A 594 16.39 -0.02 3.51
C GLU A 594 16.12 -1.49 3.78
N GLU A 595 16.91 -2.40 3.21
CA GLU A 595 16.75 -3.84 3.48
C GLU A 595 16.91 -4.15 4.97
N ARG A 596 17.85 -3.49 5.66
CA ARG A 596 18.03 -3.66 7.12
C ARG A 596 16.79 -3.21 7.90
N TYR A 597 16.22 -2.07 7.54
CA TYR A 597 15.01 -1.53 8.18
C TYR A 597 13.81 -2.45 7.96
N ASP A 598 13.66 -2.95 6.74
CA ASP A 598 12.59 -3.88 6.36
C ASP A 598 12.70 -5.22 7.10
N LEU A 599 13.90 -5.79 7.17
CA LEU A 599 14.17 -7.03 7.93
C LEU A 599 13.92 -6.84 9.43
N GLN A 600 14.29 -5.68 10.00
CA GLN A 600 13.98 -5.34 11.39
C GLN A 600 12.46 -5.33 11.64
N ASN A 601 11.70 -4.67 10.78
CA ASN A 601 10.24 -4.61 10.88
C ASN A 601 9.58 -5.99 10.71
N LEU A 602 10.13 -6.83 9.84
CA LEU A 602 9.68 -8.21 9.65
C LEU A 602 9.87 -9.03 10.93
N ILE A 603 11.07 -9.01 11.52
CA ILE A 603 11.37 -9.75 12.76
C ILE A 603 10.45 -9.27 13.88
N LEU A 604 10.27 -7.96 13.99
CA LEU A 604 9.41 -7.37 15.00
C LEU A 604 7.96 -7.81 14.85
N THR A 605 7.43 -7.76 13.63
CA THR A 605 6.06 -8.22 13.32
C THR A 605 5.86 -9.68 13.71
N TYR A 606 6.80 -10.54 13.30
CA TYR A 606 6.82 -11.95 13.67
C TYR A 606 6.83 -12.16 15.18
N MET A 607 7.68 -11.42 15.89
CA MET A 607 7.81 -11.55 17.34
C MET A 607 6.58 -11.06 18.10
N PHE A 608 5.88 -10.03 17.62
CA PHE A 608 4.62 -9.60 18.21
C PHE A 608 3.53 -10.67 18.08
N TYR A 609 3.31 -11.23 16.89
CA TYR A 609 2.33 -12.32 16.75
C TYR A 609 2.69 -13.53 17.61
N LYS A 610 3.97 -13.92 17.62
CA LYS A 610 4.46 -15.04 18.44
C LYS A 610 4.20 -14.82 19.93
N LYS A 611 4.48 -13.62 20.46
CA LYS A 611 4.34 -13.33 21.90
C LYS A 611 2.93 -13.01 22.36
N LEU A 612 2.11 -12.38 21.51
CA LEU A 612 0.75 -12.00 21.87
C LEU A 612 -0.20 -13.20 21.92
N TYR A 613 0.01 -14.18 21.05
CA TYR A 613 -0.97 -15.26 20.83
C TYR A 613 -0.45 -16.65 21.18
N ASN A 614 0.87 -16.84 21.28
CA ASN A 614 1.49 -18.11 21.68
C ASN A 614 0.86 -19.34 20.97
N PHE A 615 0.80 -19.26 19.63
CA PHE A 615 0.23 -20.29 18.75
C PHE A 615 0.89 -21.66 18.88
#